data_AF-A0A1C5GAQ5-F1
#
_entry.id   AF-A0A1C5GAQ5-F1
#
_cell.length_a   1.000
_cell.length_b   1.000
_cell.length_c   1.000
_cell.angle_alpha   90.00
_cell.angle_beta   90.00
_cell.angle_gamma   90.00
#
_symmetry.space_group_name_H-M   'P 1'
#
loop_
_entity.id
_entity.type
_entity.pdbx_description
1 polymer ?
#
loop_
_entity_poly.entity_id
_entity_poly.type
_entity_poly.pdbx_seq_one_letter_code
_entity_poly.pdbx_strand_id
1 'polypeptide(L)'
;MRSTLRWSASASLALALVLTAPAVAQAKPTAVEKSGNTTTVARTSDGRAITNKAIAEEVAAFWTPQRMASAVDLDIAKSANATESLSRAPRPDGPAGSVAPVRPSVASGADVGIQLNESAVVGKVYFTTPNGGGASCSASAVASGKARLVMTAGHCVHQGAGGQWYSNWQFVPRYRDGARPFGTFVAYQLTARTAWINGSSYDEDMAIAIMHNGGNWGLKVVETVGGHGMRWNWGYDISLMTALGYPSNLGGGESQYYCQSGTWHAGSQQIRMWCNMTYGSSGGPWLQEYNDQNGLGFINSVVSHGDNPGNGQFDGPYFDDDIKSLYDFAEGLSPA
;
A
#
# COMPACT_ATOMS: atom_id res chain seq x y z
N MET A 1 -48.31 5.49 80.73
CA MET A 1 -48.33 4.75 79.46
C MET A 1 -47.75 5.63 78.37
N ARG A 2 -46.49 5.43 77.98
CA ARG A 2 -45.84 6.11 76.85
C ARG A 2 -45.20 5.03 75.98
N SER A 3 -45.69 4.89 74.76
CA SER A 3 -45.25 3.93 73.76
C SER A 3 -43.98 4.45 73.08
N THR A 4 -42.91 3.67 73.07
CA THR A 4 -41.71 3.93 72.27
C THR A 4 -41.72 3.01 71.06
N LEU A 5 -41.89 3.59 69.87
CA LEU A 5 -41.75 2.92 68.57
C LEU A 5 -40.27 2.58 68.35
N ARG A 6 -39.95 1.30 68.11
CA ARG A 6 -38.65 0.85 67.61
C ARG A 6 -38.71 0.80 66.08
N TRP A 7 -37.88 1.58 65.41
CA TRP A 7 -37.63 1.44 63.97
C TRP A 7 -36.41 0.52 63.76
N SER A 8 -36.63 -0.59 63.07
CA SER A 8 -35.59 -1.49 62.61
C SER A 8 -35.17 -1.06 61.20
N ALA A 9 -33.95 -0.56 61.02
CA ALA A 9 -33.40 -0.31 59.70
C ALA A 9 -32.71 -1.58 59.18
N SER A 10 -33.32 -2.24 58.21
CA SER A 10 -32.69 -3.35 57.47
C SER A 10 -31.77 -2.76 56.40
N ALA A 11 -30.46 -2.89 56.58
CA ALA A 11 -29.47 -2.57 55.55
C ALA A 11 -29.37 -3.73 54.56
N SER A 12 -29.96 -3.57 53.37
CA SER A 12 -29.78 -4.50 52.25
C SER A 12 -28.47 -4.17 51.53
N LEU A 13 -27.47 -5.04 51.67
CA LEU A 13 -26.22 -4.99 50.92
C LEU A 13 -26.47 -5.50 49.49
N ALA A 14 -26.53 -4.61 48.50
CA ALA A 14 -26.53 -5.00 47.09
C ALA A 14 -25.09 -5.32 46.65
N LEU A 15 -24.79 -6.59 46.44
CA LEU A 15 -23.50 -7.05 45.95
C LEU A 15 -23.45 -6.85 44.43
N ALA A 16 -22.84 -5.76 43.97
CA ALA A 16 -22.55 -5.54 42.56
C ALA A 16 -21.38 -6.43 42.13
N LEU A 17 -21.66 -7.53 41.41
CA LEU A 17 -20.63 -8.34 40.76
C LEU A 17 -20.10 -7.57 39.54
N VAL A 18 -18.96 -6.89 39.70
CA VAL A 18 -18.19 -6.34 38.58
C VAL A 18 -17.42 -7.50 37.96
N LEU A 19 -17.92 -8.03 36.84
CA LEU A 19 -17.19 -8.97 36.00
C LEU A 19 -16.09 -8.20 35.27
N THR A 20 -14.90 -8.15 35.85
CA THR A 20 -13.68 -7.72 35.15
C THR A 20 -13.27 -8.85 34.20
N ALA A 21 -13.70 -8.77 32.94
CA ALA A 21 -13.07 -9.57 31.90
C ALA A 21 -11.60 -9.12 31.78
N PRO A 22 -10.62 -10.05 31.79
CA PRO A 22 -9.23 -9.65 31.57
C PRO A 22 -9.12 -9.08 30.16
N ALA A 23 -8.66 -7.84 30.05
CA ALA A 23 -8.20 -7.30 28.77
C ALA A 23 -7.07 -8.22 28.29
N VAL A 24 -7.32 -8.98 27.22
CA VAL A 24 -6.27 -9.74 26.55
C VAL A 24 -5.33 -8.70 25.98
N ALA A 25 -4.19 -8.50 26.65
CA ALA A 25 -3.13 -7.64 26.15
C ALA A 25 -2.62 -8.24 24.84
N GLN A 26 -3.07 -7.66 23.72
CA GLN A 26 -2.65 -8.07 22.40
C GLN A 26 -1.17 -7.69 22.26
N ALA A 27 -0.29 -8.69 22.13
CA ALA A 27 1.14 -8.46 21.96
C ALA A 27 1.35 -7.51 20.77
N LYS A 28 2.10 -6.41 20.98
CA LYS A 28 2.47 -5.50 19.89
C LYS A 28 3.13 -6.32 18.77
N PRO A 29 2.75 -6.09 17.49
CA PRO A 29 3.36 -6.77 16.36
C PRO A 29 4.88 -6.69 16.44
N THR A 30 5.58 -7.83 16.38
CA THR A 30 7.03 -7.85 16.34
C THR A 30 7.47 -7.48 14.93
N ALA A 31 7.74 -6.18 14.73
CA ALA A 31 8.38 -5.73 13.51
C ALA A 31 9.83 -6.20 13.49
N VAL A 32 10.31 -6.65 12.33
CA VAL A 32 11.71 -7.03 12.13
C VAL A 32 12.37 -5.96 11.27
N GLU A 33 13.50 -5.43 11.72
CA GLU A 33 14.29 -4.44 11.00
C GLU A 33 15.58 -5.07 10.44
N LYS A 34 15.86 -4.84 9.16
CA LYS A 34 17.10 -5.29 8.50
C LYS A 34 17.43 -4.39 7.31
N SER A 35 18.66 -3.87 7.29
CA SER A 35 19.20 -3.07 6.17
C SER A 35 18.33 -1.88 5.76
N GLY A 36 17.78 -1.16 6.75
CA GLY A 36 16.89 -0.01 6.51
C GLY A 36 15.46 -0.39 6.11
N ASN A 37 15.08 -1.67 6.20
CA ASN A 37 13.73 -2.15 5.92
C ASN A 37 13.07 -2.69 7.19
N THR A 38 11.79 -2.40 7.36
CA THR A 38 10.96 -2.91 8.46
C THR A 38 9.82 -3.75 7.88
N THR A 39 9.50 -4.88 8.52
CA THR A 39 8.40 -5.78 8.10
C THR A 39 7.46 -6.15 9.24
N THR A 40 6.20 -6.44 8.93
CA THR A 40 5.24 -7.10 9.83
C THR A 40 4.42 -8.15 9.10
N VAL A 41 4.00 -9.21 9.79
CA VAL A 41 2.94 -10.10 9.29
C VAL A 41 1.64 -9.31 9.19
N ALA A 42 0.97 -9.39 8.03
CA ALA A 42 -0.29 -8.72 7.79
C ALA A 42 -1.38 -9.27 8.73
N ARG A 43 -2.29 -8.39 9.17
CA ARG A 43 -3.30 -8.72 10.18
C ARG A 43 -4.70 -8.31 9.75
N THR A 44 -5.68 -9.05 10.26
CA THR A 44 -7.08 -8.65 10.28
C THR A 44 -7.29 -7.50 11.27
N SER A 45 -8.43 -6.79 11.20
CA SER A 45 -8.73 -5.72 12.16
C SER A 45 -8.93 -6.20 13.60
N ASP A 46 -9.27 -7.46 13.82
CA ASP A 46 -9.28 -8.10 15.16
C ASP A 46 -7.88 -8.57 15.61
N GLY A 47 -6.85 -8.33 14.78
CA GLY A 47 -5.43 -8.56 15.06
C GLY A 47 -4.93 -9.99 14.88
N ARG A 48 -5.74 -10.89 14.29
CA ARG A 48 -5.27 -12.21 13.85
C ARG A 48 -4.26 -12.06 12.72
N ALA A 49 -3.20 -12.87 12.76
CA ALA A 49 -2.21 -12.91 11.69
C ALA A 49 -2.78 -13.64 10.47
N ILE A 50 -2.63 -13.05 9.27
CA ILE A 50 -3.11 -13.62 8.01
C ILE A 50 -2.05 -14.60 7.50
N THR A 51 -1.95 -15.77 8.14
CA THR A 51 -0.88 -16.76 7.87
C THR A 51 -1.31 -17.92 6.98
N ASN A 52 -2.60 -18.00 6.62
CA ASN A 52 -3.13 -19.08 5.81
C ASN A 52 -4.27 -18.60 4.90
N LYS A 53 -4.64 -19.44 3.94
CA LYS A 53 -5.66 -19.17 2.92
C LYS A 53 -7.04 -18.85 3.50
N ALA A 54 -7.48 -19.54 4.56
CA ALA A 54 -8.81 -19.32 5.13
C ALA A 54 -8.95 -17.90 5.69
N ILE A 55 -7.95 -17.41 6.44
CA ILE A 55 -7.96 -16.04 6.95
C ILE A 55 -7.84 -15.02 5.80
N ALA A 56 -7.07 -15.33 4.75
CA ALA A 56 -7.00 -14.47 3.57
C ALA A 56 -8.37 -14.36 2.85
N GLU A 57 -9.13 -15.45 2.75
CA GLU A 57 -10.49 -15.45 2.20
C GLU A 57 -11.46 -14.65 3.08
N GLU A 58 -11.33 -14.71 4.41
CA GLU A 58 -12.10 -13.86 5.33
C GLU A 58 -11.84 -12.36 5.09
N VAL A 59 -10.58 -11.96 4.86
CA VAL A 59 -10.23 -10.56 4.54
C VAL A 59 -10.77 -10.15 3.17
N ALA A 60 -10.69 -11.02 2.16
CA ALA A 60 -11.28 -10.74 0.85
C ALA A 60 -12.81 -10.56 0.93
N ALA A 61 -13.48 -11.34 1.80
CA ALA A 61 -14.92 -11.23 2.06
C ALA A 61 -15.28 -10.03 2.95
N PHE A 62 -14.38 -9.60 3.83
CA PHE A 62 -14.54 -8.39 4.65
C PHE A 62 -14.79 -7.17 3.75
N TRP A 63 -14.01 -7.02 2.68
CA TRP A 63 -14.19 -5.94 1.70
C TRP A 63 -15.35 -6.21 0.74
N THR A 64 -16.56 -5.90 1.20
CA THR A 64 -17.74 -5.86 0.33
C THR A 64 -17.67 -4.69 -0.66
N PRO A 65 -18.44 -4.71 -1.77
CA PRO A 65 -18.59 -3.54 -2.63
C PRO A 65 -18.92 -2.25 -1.87
N GLN A 66 -19.79 -2.33 -0.86
CA GLN A 66 -20.17 -1.19 -0.04
C GLN A 66 -18.99 -0.66 0.80
N ARG A 67 -18.20 -1.56 1.42
CA ARG A 67 -17.01 -1.13 2.18
C ARG A 67 -15.96 -0.49 1.29
N MET A 68 -15.73 -1.04 0.10
CA MET A 68 -14.83 -0.46 -0.88
C MET A 68 -15.28 0.92 -1.35
N ALA A 69 -16.57 1.07 -1.71
CA ALA A 69 -17.13 2.36 -2.12
C ALA A 69 -17.13 3.41 -1.00
N SER A 70 -17.16 2.99 0.27
CA SER A 70 -17.06 3.87 1.43
C SER A 70 -15.62 4.18 1.88
N ALA A 71 -14.62 3.56 1.27
CA ALA A 71 -13.23 3.73 1.67
C ALA A 71 -12.76 5.15 1.33
N VAL A 72 -12.05 5.78 2.26
CA VAL A 72 -11.49 7.12 2.05
C VAL A 72 -10.15 6.99 1.33
N ASP A 73 -10.04 7.61 0.16
CA ASP A 73 -8.77 7.69 -0.56
C ASP A 73 -7.75 8.48 0.29
N LEU A 74 -6.58 7.89 0.57
CA LEU A 74 -5.59 8.53 1.45
C LEU A 74 -5.04 9.82 0.85
N ASP A 75 -4.80 10.77 1.76
CA ASP A 75 -4.32 12.12 1.46
C ASP A 75 -2.86 12.10 0.98
N ILE A 76 -2.55 13.04 0.09
CA ILE A 76 -1.27 13.30 -0.59
C ILE A 76 -0.54 14.49 0.07
N ALA A 77 -1.17 15.19 1.02
CA ALA A 77 -0.58 16.37 1.64
C ALA A 77 0.68 16.02 2.47
N LYS A 78 1.80 16.64 2.09
CA LYS A 78 3.05 16.60 2.86
C LYS A 78 2.81 17.13 4.28
N SER A 79 3.03 16.32 5.30
CA SER A 79 2.94 16.78 6.70
C SER A 79 3.97 17.89 6.97
N ALA A 80 3.57 18.98 7.61
CA ALA A 80 4.48 20.06 8.02
C ALA A 80 5.57 19.60 9.01
N ASN A 81 5.36 18.46 9.67
CA ASN A 81 6.31 17.85 10.60
C ASN A 81 7.12 16.72 9.96
N ALA A 82 7.04 16.53 8.64
CA ALA A 82 7.84 15.50 7.97
C ALA A 82 9.32 15.87 8.02
N THR A 83 10.13 14.93 8.50
CA THR A 83 11.59 15.08 8.50
C THR A 83 12.15 14.58 7.18
N GLU A 84 13.00 15.39 6.54
CA GLU A 84 13.88 14.87 5.48
C GLU A 84 14.87 13.89 6.08
N SER A 85 15.26 12.87 5.30
CA SER A 85 16.22 11.88 5.79
C SER A 85 17.53 12.60 6.14
N LEU A 86 17.98 12.49 7.41
CA LEU A 86 19.20 13.16 7.90
C LEU A 86 20.49 12.59 7.27
N SER A 87 20.37 11.54 6.46
CA SER A 87 21.49 10.82 5.86
C SER A 87 21.42 10.94 4.34
N ARG A 88 22.42 11.66 3.81
CA ARG A 88 22.95 11.66 2.44
C ARG A 88 22.42 12.75 1.50
N ALA A 89 23.35 13.45 0.85
CA ALA A 89 23.06 14.27 -0.31
C ALA A 89 22.66 13.35 -1.48
N PRO A 90 21.44 13.44 -2.01
CA PRO A 90 20.90 12.53 -3.02
C PRO A 90 21.61 12.66 -4.37
N ARG A 91 22.24 11.58 -4.84
CA ARG A 91 22.72 11.46 -6.24
C ARG A 91 22.58 10.00 -6.70
N PRO A 92 22.38 9.73 -8.01
CA PRO A 92 22.58 8.41 -8.60
C PRO A 92 24.05 8.02 -8.41
N ASP A 93 24.37 7.37 -7.30
CA ASP A 93 25.76 7.06 -6.95
C ASP A 93 26.07 5.57 -6.89
N GLY A 94 25.02 4.73 -6.84
CA GLY A 94 25.12 3.32 -7.17
C GLY A 94 25.06 3.05 -8.69
N PRO A 95 25.45 1.85 -9.15
CA PRO A 95 25.30 1.46 -10.55
C PRO A 95 23.82 1.36 -10.92
N ALA A 96 23.45 1.91 -12.09
CA ALA A 96 22.12 1.75 -12.67
C ALA A 96 21.77 0.27 -12.83
N GLY A 97 20.59 -0.12 -12.35
CA GLY A 97 20.12 -1.50 -12.38
C GLY A 97 18.68 -1.64 -12.83
N SER A 98 18.30 -2.87 -13.18
CA SER A 98 16.91 -3.19 -13.52
C SER A 98 16.52 -4.65 -13.23
N VAL A 99 15.22 -4.86 -13.03
CA VAL A 99 14.52 -6.15 -13.15
C VAL A 99 13.60 -6.05 -14.35
N ALA A 100 13.64 -7.04 -15.24
CA ALA A 100 12.82 -7.05 -16.45
C ALA A 100 11.33 -7.29 -16.14
N PRO A 101 10.39 -6.69 -16.90
CA PRO A 101 8.97 -6.99 -16.77
C PRO A 101 8.66 -8.44 -17.09
N VAL A 102 7.61 -8.99 -16.47
CA VAL A 102 7.15 -10.37 -16.66
C VAL A 102 5.70 -10.35 -17.14
N ARG A 103 5.40 -11.14 -18.17
CA ARG A 103 4.04 -11.32 -18.68
C ARG A 103 3.23 -12.28 -17.80
N PRO A 104 1.89 -12.15 -17.74
CA PRO A 104 1.05 -13.13 -17.05
C PRO A 104 1.22 -14.53 -17.65
N SER A 105 1.10 -15.54 -16.78
CA SER A 105 1.06 -16.96 -17.17
C SER A 105 -0.34 -17.42 -17.55
N VAL A 106 -1.36 -16.73 -17.04
CA VAL A 106 -2.76 -16.99 -17.41
C VAL A 106 -3.10 -16.23 -18.69
N ALA A 107 -3.72 -16.93 -19.65
CA ALA A 107 -4.37 -16.26 -20.77
C ALA A 107 -5.62 -15.56 -20.23
N SER A 108 -5.71 -14.23 -20.37
CA SER A 108 -6.96 -13.53 -20.07
C SER A 108 -8.01 -13.97 -21.10
N GLY A 109 -8.93 -14.85 -20.69
CA GLY A 109 -10.12 -15.17 -21.46
C GLY A 109 -11.02 -13.94 -21.49
N ALA A 110 -11.44 -13.55 -22.69
CA ALA A 110 -12.15 -12.33 -23.06
C ALA A 110 -11.26 -11.09 -23.22
N ASP A 111 -11.59 -10.33 -24.27
CA ASP A 111 -11.13 -8.99 -24.58
C ASP A 111 -11.27 -8.04 -23.37
N VAL A 112 -10.37 -8.13 -22.39
CA VAL A 112 -10.05 -7.01 -21.52
C VAL A 112 -9.29 -6.01 -22.38
N GLY A 113 -10.04 -5.35 -23.28
CA GLY A 113 -9.52 -4.57 -24.39
C GLY A 113 -8.35 -3.68 -23.97
N ILE A 114 -7.37 -3.57 -24.86
CA ILE A 114 -6.25 -2.66 -24.67
C ILE A 114 -6.84 -1.26 -24.53
N GLN A 115 -6.78 -0.69 -23.32
CA GLN A 115 -7.06 0.71 -23.11
C GLN A 115 -5.71 1.42 -23.06
N LEU A 116 -5.58 2.45 -23.88
CA LEU A 116 -4.38 3.30 -23.88
C LEU A 116 -4.16 3.82 -22.46
N ASN A 117 -2.93 3.69 -21.97
CA ASN A 117 -2.51 4.14 -20.64
C ASN A 117 -3.29 3.48 -19.47
N GLU A 118 -3.70 2.21 -19.62
CA GLU A 118 -4.17 1.35 -18.52
C GLU A 118 -3.36 0.06 -18.45
N SER A 119 -2.99 -0.35 -17.24
CA SER A 119 -2.27 -1.59 -16.97
C SER A 119 -3.10 -2.56 -16.14
N ALA A 120 -3.13 -3.83 -16.57
CA ALA A 120 -3.72 -4.92 -15.78
C ALA A 120 -2.93 -5.23 -14.49
N VAL A 121 -1.66 -4.81 -14.46
CA VAL A 121 -0.72 -4.98 -13.35
C VAL A 121 -0.96 -3.95 -12.26
N VAL A 122 -1.57 -2.82 -12.60
CA VAL A 122 -1.91 -1.72 -11.67
C VAL A 122 -3.31 -1.91 -11.12
N GLY A 123 -3.45 -1.69 -9.82
CA GLY A 123 -4.69 -1.97 -9.10
C GLY A 123 -4.94 -1.02 -7.94
N LYS A 124 -6.19 -1.04 -7.47
CA LYS A 124 -6.61 -0.29 -6.28
C LYS A 124 -6.34 -1.16 -5.05
N VAL A 125 -5.89 -0.50 -3.99
CA VAL A 125 -5.61 -1.12 -2.71
C VAL A 125 -6.65 -0.66 -1.71
N TYR A 126 -7.08 -1.58 -0.84
CA TYR A 126 -7.95 -1.27 0.29
C TYR A 126 -7.34 -1.80 1.59
N PHE A 127 -7.45 -1.01 2.66
CA PHE A 127 -6.99 -1.39 4.00
C PHE A 127 -7.79 -0.67 5.07
N THR A 128 -7.73 -1.20 6.29
CA THR A 128 -8.37 -0.62 7.47
C THR A 128 -7.31 0.10 8.30
N THR A 129 -7.53 1.38 8.51
CA THR A 129 -6.68 2.24 9.35
C THR A 129 -6.90 1.95 10.84
N PRO A 130 -6.00 2.37 11.74
CA PRO A 130 -6.08 2.01 13.16
C PRO A 130 -7.30 2.59 13.89
N ASN A 131 -7.99 3.58 13.33
CA ASN A 131 -9.25 4.10 13.87
C ASN A 131 -10.48 3.27 13.44
N GLY A 132 -10.28 2.19 12.66
CA GLY A 132 -11.32 1.31 12.13
C GLY A 132 -11.92 1.75 10.78
N GLY A 133 -11.55 2.92 10.27
CA GLY A 133 -12.00 3.42 8.97
C GLY A 133 -11.33 2.69 7.80
N GLY A 134 -12.11 2.42 6.76
CA GLY A 134 -11.59 1.91 5.49
C GLY A 134 -10.93 3.01 4.68
N ALA A 135 -9.78 2.71 4.09
CA ALA A 135 -9.04 3.63 3.25
C ALA A 135 -8.48 2.94 2.00
N SER A 136 -8.06 3.75 1.04
CA SER A 136 -7.66 3.30 -0.28
C SER A 136 -6.41 4.00 -0.82
N CYS A 137 -5.65 3.26 -1.61
CA CYS A 137 -4.46 3.69 -2.35
C CYS A 137 -4.43 3.00 -3.73
N SER A 138 -3.35 3.21 -4.47
CA SER A 138 -2.96 2.46 -5.66
C SER A 138 -1.70 1.62 -5.39
N ALA A 139 -1.49 0.62 -6.24
CA ALA A 139 -0.28 -0.20 -6.24
C ALA A 139 -0.09 -0.90 -7.59
N SER A 140 1.05 -1.55 -7.76
CA SER A 140 1.33 -2.40 -8.90
C SER A 140 1.96 -3.71 -8.49
N ALA A 141 1.59 -4.81 -9.15
CA ALA A 141 2.43 -6.00 -9.11
C ALA A 141 3.79 -5.71 -9.76
N VAL A 142 4.87 -6.24 -9.17
CA VAL A 142 6.25 -6.07 -9.64
C VAL A 142 6.86 -7.43 -9.93
N ALA A 143 7.55 -7.53 -11.07
CA ALA A 143 8.26 -8.72 -11.48
C ALA A 143 9.16 -9.21 -10.34
N SER A 144 8.97 -10.47 -9.95
CA SER A 144 9.60 -11.08 -8.78
C SER A 144 9.89 -12.55 -9.05
N GLY A 145 11.01 -13.06 -8.51
CA GLY A 145 11.39 -14.46 -8.67
C GLY A 145 10.39 -15.41 -8.04
N LYS A 146 9.76 -14.99 -6.93
CA LYS A 146 8.69 -15.75 -6.27
C LYS A 146 7.29 -15.37 -6.71
N ALA A 147 7.14 -14.38 -7.61
CA ALA A 147 5.88 -13.95 -8.22
C ALA A 147 4.79 -13.41 -7.27
N ARG A 148 5.18 -12.90 -6.08
CA ARG A 148 4.25 -12.51 -4.99
C ARG A 148 4.26 -11.03 -4.63
N LEU A 149 5.06 -10.20 -5.28
CA LEU A 149 5.28 -8.83 -4.83
C LEU A 149 4.33 -7.81 -5.47
N VAL A 150 3.83 -6.90 -4.63
CA VAL A 150 3.07 -5.70 -5.02
C VAL A 150 3.75 -4.48 -4.40
N MET A 151 4.18 -3.54 -5.24
CA MET A 151 4.85 -2.30 -4.84
C MET A 151 3.85 -1.16 -4.66
N THR A 152 4.04 -0.35 -3.63
CA THR A 152 3.21 0.80 -3.26
C THR A 152 4.04 1.82 -2.45
N ALA A 153 3.41 2.88 -1.94
CA ALA A 153 4.05 3.86 -1.06
C ALA A 153 4.08 3.36 0.40
N GLY A 154 5.08 3.80 1.18
CA GLY A 154 5.18 3.53 2.62
C GLY A 154 3.93 3.93 3.39
N HIS A 155 3.38 5.10 3.09
CA HIS A 155 2.17 5.61 3.73
C HIS A 155 0.90 4.83 3.37
N CYS A 156 0.94 3.96 2.35
CA CYS A 156 -0.16 3.06 2.00
C CYS A 156 -0.12 1.74 2.78
N VAL A 157 0.90 1.52 3.63
CA VAL A 157 0.99 0.33 4.51
C VAL A 157 1.15 0.70 5.99
N HIS A 158 1.62 1.91 6.31
CA HIS A 158 1.88 2.38 7.67
C HIS A 158 1.68 3.88 7.83
N GLN A 159 1.17 4.32 8.99
CA GLN A 159 0.92 5.74 9.33
C GLN A 159 2.17 6.64 9.48
N GLY A 160 3.37 6.15 9.19
CA GLY A 160 4.63 6.83 9.50
C GLY A 160 4.98 6.89 11.00
N ALA A 161 5.81 7.86 11.39
CA ALA A 161 6.41 8.01 12.72
C ALA A 161 5.38 7.97 13.87
N GLY A 162 5.61 7.10 14.85
CA GLY A 162 4.72 6.91 16.01
C GLY A 162 3.37 6.26 15.68
N GLY A 163 3.13 5.95 14.41
CA GLY A 163 1.90 5.35 13.90
C GLY A 163 1.92 3.82 13.93
N GLN A 164 0.93 3.21 13.28
CA GLN A 164 0.78 1.75 13.20
C GLN A 164 0.63 1.25 11.75
N TRP A 165 0.89 -0.04 11.55
CA TRP A 165 0.60 -0.77 10.33
C TRP A 165 -0.92 -0.87 10.09
N TYR A 166 -1.31 -0.88 8.82
CA TYR A 166 -2.71 -1.09 8.44
C TYR A 166 -3.12 -2.57 8.46
N SER A 167 -4.42 -2.80 8.60
CA SER A 167 -5.03 -4.14 8.66
C SER A 167 -5.94 -4.41 7.46
N ASN A 168 -6.36 -5.67 7.26
CA ASN A 168 -7.19 -6.11 6.14
C ASN A 168 -6.67 -5.66 4.77
N TRP A 169 -5.35 -5.63 4.57
CA TRP A 169 -4.76 -5.05 3.37
C TRP A 169 -4.98 -5.97 2.16
N GLN A 170 -5.62 -5.45 1.11
CA GLN A 170 -5.88 -6.18 -0.13
C GLN A 170 -5.56 -5.34 -1.38
N PHE A 171 -5.22 -6.03 -2.46
CA PHE A 171 -4.94 -5.49 -3.79
C PHE A 171 -5.93 -6.05 -4.82
N VAL A 172 -6.47 -5.16 -5.65
CA VAL A 172 -7.45 -5.49 -6.71
C VAL A 172 -6.90 -5.00 -8.05
N PRO A 173 -6.27 -5.89 -8.85
CA PRO A 173 -5.70 -5.51 -10.14
C PRO A 173 -6.80 -5.13 -11.12
N ARG A 174 -6.54 -4.07 -11.89
CA ARG A 174 -7.47 -3.51 -12.89
C ARG A 174 -8.90 -3.32 -12.34
N TYR A 175 -8.99 -2.80 -11.12
CA TYR A 175 -10.26 -2.42 -10.51
C TYR A 175 -11.02 -1.46 -11.41
N ARG A 176 -12.34 -1.60 -11.51
CA ARG A 176 -13.18 -0.64 -12.23
C ARG A 176 -14.63 -0.67 -11.73
N ASP A 177 -15.11 0.40 -11.13
CA ASP A 177 -16.51 0.56 -10.71
C ASP A 177 -17.03 -0.66 -9.92
N GLY A 178 -16.24 -1.13 -8.95
CA GLY A 178 -16.53 -2.34 -8.17
C GLY A 178 -16.13 -3.67 -8.83
N ALA A 179 -15.88 -3.69 -10.13
CA ALA A 179 -15.43 -4.88 -10.86
C ALA A 179 -14.01 -5.29 -10.47
N ARG A 180 -13.82 -6.61 -10.36
CA ARG A 180 -12.55 -7.24 -9.98
C ARG A 180 -12.18 -8.29 -11.03
N PRO A 181 -11.76 -7.89 -12.24
CA PRO A 181 -11.59 -8.80 -13.37
C PRO A 181 -10.56 -9.90 -13.09
N PHE A 182 -9.58 -9.63 -12.23
CA PHE A 182 -8.58 -10.61 -11.79
C PHE A 182 -8.79 -11.13 -10.37
N GLY A 183 -9.90 -10.75 -9.74
CA GLY A 183 -10.21 -11.05 -8.34
C GLY A 183 -9.41 -10.19 -7.35
N THR A 184 -9.21 -10.71 -6.16
CA THR A 184 -8.58 -10.00 -5.04
C THR A 184 -7.39 -10.78 -4.50
N PHE A 185 -6.30 -10.08 -4.19
CA PHE A 185 -5.12 -10.63 -3.54
C PHE A 185 -4.98 -10.00 -2.16
N VAL A 186 -4.78 -10.81 -1.12
CA VAL A 186 -4.64 -10.33 0.27
C VAL A 186 -3.17 -10.41 0.70
N ALA A 187 -2.68 -9.39 1.39
CA ALA A 187 -1.32 -9.38 1.87
C ALA A 187 -1.09 -10.45 2.94
N TYR A 188 0.01 -11.18 2.80
CA TYR A 188 0.59 -12.04 3.82
C TYR A 188 1.50 -11.24 4.75
N GLN A 189 2.27 -10.31 4.18
CA GLN A 189 3.29 -9.56 4.90
C GLN A 189 3.44 -8.17 4.26
N LEU A 190 3.67 -7.16 5.09
CA LEU A 190 3.85 -5.78 4.68
C LEU A 190 5.28 -5.35 5.04
N THR A 191 5.97 -4.74 4.08
CA THR A 191 7.32 -4.20 4.25
C THR A 191 7.37 -2.75 3.82
N ALA A 192 8.16 -1.93 4.50
CA ALA A 192 8.43 -0.56 4.13
C ALA A 192 9.84 -0.16 4.59
N ARG A 193 10.34 0.97 4.08
CA ARG A 193 11.59 1.54 4.58
C ARG A 193 11.45 2.01 6.03
N THR A 194 12.47 1.72 6.84
CA THR A 194 12.52 2.13 8.24
C THR A 194 12.49 3.65 8.39
N ALA A 195 13.05 4.39 7.43
CA ALA A 195 12.99 5.86 7.39
C ALA A 195 11.56 6.39 7.28
N TRP A 196 10.67 5.73 6.53
CA TRP A 196 9.24 6.04 6.54
C TRP A 196 8.61 5.71 7.90
N ILE A 197 8.83 4.48 8.40
CA ILE A 197 8.19 3.99 9.63
C ILE A 197 8.54 4.86 10.85
N ASN A 198 9.80 5.25 10.99
CA ASN A 198 10.30 5.95 12.17
C ASN A 198 10.34 7.47 12.02
N GLY A 199 10.45 7.98 10.79
CA GLY A 199 10.64 9.41 10.51
C GLY A 199 9.61 10.04 9.58
N SER A 200 8.65 9.28 9.05
CA SER A 200 7.73 9.76 7.99
C SER A 200 8.48 10.42 6.83
N SER A 201 9.66 9.87 6.47
CA SER A 201 10.51 10.45 5.43
C SER A 201 9.95 10.17 4.04
N TYR A 202 9.62 11.23 3.30
CA TYR A 202 9.15 11.14 1.91
C TYR A 202 10.24 10.72 0.92
N ASP A 203 11.51 10.85 1.31
CA ASP A 203 12.66 10.34 0.54
C ASP A 203 12.63 8.81 0.40
N GLU A 204 12.04 8.14 1.39
CA GLU A 204 11.97 6.69 1.46
C GLU A 204 10.52 6.20 1.65
N ASP A 205 9.54 6.94 1.13
CA ASP A 205 8.11 6.57 1.18
C ASP A 205 7.77 5.47 0.15
N MET A 206 8.35 4.30 0.38
CA MET A 206 8.23 3.13 -0.48
C MET A 206 7.97 1.87 0.34
N ALA A 207 7.12 1.00 -0.20
CA ALA A 207 6.71 -0.24 0.42
C ALA A 207 6.49 -1.36 -0.59
N ILE A 208 6.60 -2.59 -0.11
CA ILE A 208 6.26 -3.79 -0.86
C ILE A 208 5.39 -4.68 0.04
N ALA A 209 4.23 -5.06 -0.49
CA ALA A 209 3.37 -6.08 0.07
C ALA A 209 3.68 -7.43 -0.58
N ILE A 210 3.76 -8.48 0.25
CA ILE A 210 3.92 -9.87 -0.18
C ILE A 210 2.54 -10.51 -0.14
N MET A 211 2.08 -11.07 -1.26
CA MET A 211 0.71 -11.54 -1.41
C MET A 211 0.56 -13.05 -1.16
N HIS A 212 -0.57 -13.41 -0.56
CA HIS A 212 -1.09 -14.77 -0.64
C HIS A 212 -1.44 -15.13 -2.09
N ASN A 213 -1.56 -16.44 -2.35
CA ASN A 213 -2.27 -16.87 -3.55
C ASN A 213 -3.72 -16.36 -3.49
N GLY A 214 -4.24 -15.90 -4.62
CA GLY A 214 -5.56 -15.28 -4.67
C GLY A 214 -6.03 -15.06 -6.08
N GLY A 215 -6.89 -14.07 -6.24
CA GLY A 215 -7.54 -13.78 -7.51
C GLY A 215 -8.49 -14.87 -7.97
N ASN A 216 -9.03 -14.72 -9.18
CA ASN A 216 -10.01 -15.65 -9.74
C ASN A 216 -9.43 -17.04 -10.06
N TRP A 217 -8.10 -17.17 -10.08
CA TRP A 217 -7.40 -18.42 -10.39
C TRP A 217 -6.75 -19.07 -9.16
N GLY A 218 -6.75 -18.42 -7.99
CA GLY A 218 -6.06 -18.93 -6.80
C GLY A 218 -4.54 -19.07 -6.98
N LEU A 219 -3.95 -18.28 -7.88
CA LEU A 219 -2.53 -18.29 -8.23
C LEU A 219 -1.80 -17.12 -7.58
N LYS A 220 -0.49 -17.01 -7.82
CA LYS A 220 0.29 -15.86 -7.36
C LYS A 220 -0.04 -14.63 -8.20
N VAL A 221 0.12 -13.44 -7.61
CA VAL A 221 -0.28 -12.18 -8.25
C VAL A 221 0.44 -11.95 -9.58
N VAL A 222 1.76 -12.13 -9.64
CA VAL A 222 2.53 -11.91 -10.87
C VAL A 222 2.25 -12.99 -11.93
N GLU A 223 1.96 -14.23 -11.52
CA GLU A 223 1.50 -15.28 -12.45
C GLU A 223 0.14 -14.92 -13.07
N THR A 224 -0.71 -14.21 -12.33
CA THR A 224 -2.06 -13.86 -12.75
C THR A 224 -2.10 -12.63 -13.65
N VAL A 225 -1.40 -11.56 -13.29
CA VAL A 225 -1.50 -10.28 -14.03
C VAL A 225 -0.22 -9.86 -14.75
N GLY A 226 0.88 -10.58 -14.53
CA GLY A 226 2.21 -10.13 -14.89
C GLY A 226 2.80 -9.22 -13.81
N GLY A 227 3.94 -8.62 -14.11
CA GLY A 227 4.64 -7.72 -13.21
C GLY A 227 5.41 -6.69 -14.02
N HIS A 228 5.27 -5.41 -13.64
CA HIS A 228 6.15 -4.39 -14.17
C HIS A 228 7.59 -4.69 -13.78
N GLY A 229 8.54 -4.31 -14.63
CA GLY A 229 9.94 -4.31 -14.26
C GLY A 229 10.20 -3.25 -13.18
N MET A 230 11.43 -3.18 -12.69
CA MET A 230 11.85 -2.16 -11.74
C MET A 230 13.20 -1.60 -12.17
N ARG A 231 13.46 -0.32 -11.92
CA ARG A 231 14.74 0.37 -12.18
C ARG A 231 15.17 1.14 -10.95
N TRP A 232 16.47 1.15 -10.68
CA TRP A 232 17.07 1.93 -9.60
C TRP A 232 18.43 2.50 -10.02
N ASN A 233 18.84 3.59 -9.38
CA ASN A 233 20.03 4.39 -9.74
C ASN A 233 20.01 4.96 -11.17
N TRP A 234 18.82 5.19 -11.74
CA TRP A 234 18.68 5.88 -13.03
C TRP A 234 18.60 7.40 -12.82
N GLY A 235 18.98 8.21 -13.81
CA GLY A 235 18.98 9.68 -13.64
C GLY A 235 17.60 10.30 -13.34
N TYR A 236 17.59 11.52 -12.78
CA TYR A 236 16.37 12.26 -12.48
C TYR A 236 15.63 12.78 -13.72
N ASP A 237 16.36 13.05 -14.81
CA ASP A 237 15.83 13.67 -16.03
C ASP A 237 15.38 12.60 -17.04
N ILE A 238 14.18 12.06 -16.83
CA ILE A 238 13.57 11.07 -17.72
C ILE A 238 12.61 11.80 -18.63
N SER A 239 12.76 11.64 -19.95
CA SER A 239 11.99 12.42 -20.94
C SER A 239 10.51 12.11 -20.97
N LEU A 240 10.13 10.86 -20.69
CA LEU A 240 8.75 10.41 -20.64
C LEU A 240 8.58 9.35 -19.56
N MET A 241 7.84 9.71 -18.52
CA MET A 241 7.41 8.83 -17.45
C MET A 241 5.88 8.77 -17.44
N THR A 242 5.33 7.56 -17.30
CA THR A 242 3.88 7.35 -17.17
C THR A 242 3.53 6.98 -15.73
N ALA A 243 2.84 7.85 -15.00
CA ALA A 243 2.28 7.51 -13.70
C ALA A 243 0.87 6.93 -13.87
N LEU A 244 0.55 5.83 -13.19
CA LEU A 244 -0.78 5.19 -13.20
C LEU A 244 -1.35 5.10 -11.78
N GLY A 245 -2.65 5.32 -11.60
CA GLY A 245 -3.30 5.21 -10.29
C GLY A 245 -4.82 5.38 -10.32
N TYR A 246 -5.44 5.39 -9.14
CA TYR A 246 -6.89 5.52 -8.92
C TYR A 246 -7.21 6.81 -8.15
N PRO A 247 -7.08 7.98 -8.78
CA PRO A 247 -7.30 9.27 -8.14
C PRO A 247 -8.78 9.58 -7.91
N SER A 248 -9.10 10.22 -6.79
CA SER A 248 -10.47 10.60 -6.43
C SER A 248 -11.05 11.73 -7.28
N ASN A 249 -10.22 12.69 -7.72
CA ASN A 249 -10.68 13.81 -8.53
C ASN A 249 -11.05 13.43 -9.98
N LEU A 250 -10.58 12.29 -10.48
CA LEU A 250 -10.86 11.80 -11.83
C LEU A 250 -11.54 10.44 -11.74
N GLY A 251 -12.79 10.36 -12.21
CA GLY A 251 -13.58 9.12 -12.13
C GLY A 251 -13.82 8.61 -10.71
N GLY A 252 -13.71 9.47 -9.68
CA GLY A 252 -14.09 9.15 -8.30
C GLY A 252 -13.22 8.09 -7.62
N GLY A 253 -12.03 7.81 -8.13
CA GLY A 253 -11.19 6.70 -7.64
C GLY A 253 -11.69 5.32 -8.10
N GLU A 254 -12.67 5.27 -9.01
CA GLU A 254 -13.31 4.04 -9.48
C GLU A 254 -12.76 3.54 -10.82
N SER A 255 -11.86 4.30 -11.45
CA SER A 255 -11.19 3.91 -12.69
C SER A 255 -9.71 4.28 -12.63
N GLN A 256 -8.90 3.54 -13.38
CA GLN A 256 -7.47 3.84 -13.52
C GLN A 256 -7.28 5.07 -14.41
N TYR A 257 -6.46 6.01 -13.97
CA TYR A 257 -6.04 7.19 -14.71
C TYR A 257 -4.52 7.26 -14.79
N TYR A 258 -4.03 8.16 -15.64
CA TYR A 258 -2.63 8.33 -15.92
C TYR A 258 -2.20 9.79 -15.98
N CYS A 259 -0.91 10.01 -15.77
CA CYS A 259 -0.19 11.23 -16.12
C CYS A 259 1.04 10.86 -16.95
N GLN A 260 1.38 11.70 -17.92
CA GLN A 260 2.60 11.56 -18.72
C GLN A 260 3.35 12.88 -18.74
N SER A 261 4.61 12.84 -18.30
CA SER A 261 5.48 14.01 -18.21
C SER A 261 6.94 13.57 -18.20
N GLY A 262 7.85 14.49 -18.54
CA GLY A 262 9.23 14.34 -18.13
C GLY A 262 9.38 14.52 -16.61
N THR A 263 10.47 14.02 -16.04
CA THR A 263 10.80 14.15 -14.62
C THR A 263 11.98 15.08 -14.38
N TRP A 264 12.08 15.62 -13.17
CA TRP A 264 13.23 16.41 -12.70
C TRP A 264 13.46 16.18 -11.20
N HIS A 265 14.57 16.70 -10.67
CA HIS A 265 14.90 16.60 -9.26
C HIS A 265 13.94 17.45 -8.39
N ALA A 266 13.31 16.83 -7.40
CA ALA A 266 12.29 17.47 -6.55
C ALA A 266 12.86 18.18 -5.29
N GLY A 267 14.16 18.07 -5.06
CA GLY A 267 14.76 18.31 -3.74
C GLY A 267 14.84 17.03 -2.91
N SER A 268 15.83 16.94 -2.02
CA SER A 268 16.21 15.70 -1.31
C SER A 268 16.20 14.46 -2.24
N GLN A 269 15.89 13.25 -1.76
CA GLN A 269 15.97 12.00 -2.54
C GLN A 269 14.65 11.73 -3.26
N GLN A 270 14.16 12.69 -4.05
CA GLN A 270 12.87 12.61 -4.71
C GLN A 270 12.94 13.05 -6.18
N ILE A 271 12.08 12.43 -6.99
CA ILE A 271 11.81 12.83 -8.37
C ILE A 271 10.43 13.48 -8.47
N ARG A 272 10.29 14.46 -9.36
CA ARG A 272 9.07 15.21 -9.58
C ARG A 272 8.59 15.07 -11.02
N MET A 273 7.28 15.09 -11.22
CA MET A 273 6.65 15.19 -12.54
C MET A 273 5.41 16.08 -12.51
N TRP A 274 4.93 16.51 -13.68
CA TRP A 274 3.60 17.08 -13.80
C TRP A 274 2.55 15.97 -13.75
N CYS A 275 1.61 16.09 -12.82
CA CYS A 275 0.45 15.21 -12.71
C CYS A 275 -0.68 15.88 -11.94
N ASN A 276 -1.91 15.76 -12.44
CA ASN A 276 -3.10 16.37 -11.85
C ASN A 276 -3.99 15.37 -11.10
N MET A 277 -3.53 14.12 -10.94
CA MET A 277 -4.19 13.15 -10.06
C MET A 277 -4.21 13.69 -8.61
N THR A 278 -5.11 13.18 -7.77
CA THR A 278 -5.20 13.52 -6.34
C THR A 278 -5.33 12.26 -5.48
N TYR A 279 -5.89 12.38 -4.28
CA TYR A 279 -6.07 11.31 -3.29
C TYR A 279 -6.38 9.95 -3.92
N GLY A 280 -5.77 8.89 -3.41
CA GLY A 280 -5.97 7.53 -3.91
C GLY A 280 -5.01 7.13 -5.02
N SER A 281 -4.38 8.07 -5.74
CA SER A 281 -3.29 7.74 -6.67
C SER A 281 -2.00 7.30 -5.95
N SER A 282 -1.86 7.63 -4.66
CA SER A 282 -0.76 7.23 -3.80
C SER A 282 -0.37 5.76 -3.96
N GLY A 283 0.93 5.49 -4.09
CA GLY A 283 1.49 4.16 -4.33
C GLY A 283 1.37 3.65 -5.77
N GLY A 284 0.68 4.37 -6.64
CA GLY A 284 0.63 4.08 -8.08
C GLY A 284 2.02 4.18 -8.72
N PRO A 285 2.39 3.29 -9.66
CA PRO A 285 3.75 3.25 -10.18
C PRO A 285 4.02 4.41 -11.16
N TRP A 286 5.28 4.85 -11.19
CA TRP A 286 5.83 5.69 -12.26
C TRP A 286 6.68 4.82 -13.18
N LEU A 287 6.27 4.74 -14.45
CA LEU A 287 6.76 3.76 -15.41
C LEU A 287 7.59 4.41 -16.50
N GLN A 288 8.87 4.00 -16.58
CA GLN A 288 9.69 4.22 -17.77
C GLN A 288 9.36 3.17 -18.83
N GLU A 289 9.49 3.55 -20.10
CA GLU A 289 9.29 2.65 -21.25
C GLU A 289 7.95 1.90 -21.20
N TYR A 290 6.90 2.60 -20.75
CA TYR A 290 5.56 2.04 -20.72
C TYR A 290 5.09 1.72 -22.14
N ASN A 291 4.63 0.49 -22.34
CA ASN A 291 4.19 -0.01 -23.63
C ASN A 291 2.69 -0.33 -23.58
N ASP A 292 1.88 0.51 -24.23
CA ASP A 292 0.42 0.35 -24.31
C ASP A 292 -0.03 -1.00 -24.89
N GLN A 293 0.78 -1.65 -25.73
CA GLN A 293 0.40 -2.92 -26.35
C GLN A 293 0.36 -4.08 -25.36
N ASN A 294 1.19 -4.02 -24.31
CA ASN A 294 1.27 -5.08 -23.30
C ASN A 294 0.98 -4.59 -21.89
N GLY A 295 0.79 -3.29 -21.69
CA GLY A 295 0.53 -2.68 -20.39
C GLY A 295 1.69 -2.87 -19.41
N LEU A 296 2.95 -2.95 -19.88
CA LEU A 296 4.14 -3.14 -19.06
C LEU A 296 5.17 -2.01 -19.27
N GLY A 297 5.97 -1.77 -18.24
CA GLY A 297 7.08 -0.83 -18.22
C GLY A 297 7.98 -1.10 -17.01
N PHE A 298 8.85 -0.16 -16.66
CA PHE A 298 9.74 -0.26 -15.50
C PHE A 298 9.35 0.75 -14.43
N ILE A 299 8.97 0.27 -13.24
CA ILE A 299 8.73 1.11 -12.07
C ILE A 299 10.04 1.78 -11.68
N ASN A 300 10.05 3.11 -11.63
CA ASN A 300 11.19 3.90 -11.19
C ASN A 300 10.81 5.00 -10.18
N SER A 301 9.58 4.98 -9.70
CA SER A 301 9.13 5.57 -8.44
C SER A 301 7.67 5.16 -8.20
N VAL A 302 7.08 5.65 -7.12
CA VAL A 302 5.65 5.57 -6.83
C VAL A 302 5.11 6.95 -6.50
N VAL A 303 3.83 7.21 -6.74
CA VAL A 303 3.17 8.43 -6.28
C VAL A 303 3.24 8.47 -4.75
N SER A 304 3.95 9.43 -4.18
CA SER A 304 4.11 9.57 -2.73
C SER A 304 3.30 10.74 -2.20
N HIS A 305 3.63 11.95 -2.65
CA HIS A 305 2.96 13.17 -2.20
C HIS A 305 2.95 14.21 -3.33
N GLY A 306 2.37 15.36 -3.06
CA GLY A 306 2.29 16.47 -4.00
C GLY A 306 1.97 17.76 -3.26
N ASP A 307 2.26 18.87 -3.90
CA ASP A 307 1.99 20.19 -3.33
C ASP A 307 0.48 20.48 -3.46
N ASN A 308 -0.29 20.04 -2.46
CA ASN A 308 -1.75 20.19 -2.43
C ASN A 308 -2.16 21.53 -1.76
N PRO A 309 -3.17 22.26 -2.29
CA PRO A 309 -3.84 22.03 -3.57
C PRO A 309 -3.13 22.65 -4.77
N GLY A 310 -2.76 21.78 -5.72
CA GLY A 310 -2.94 22.08 -7.13
C GLY A 310 -1.83 22.86 -7.84
N ASN A 311 -0.55 22.62 -7.56
CA ASN A 311 0.45 23.02 -8.57
C ASN A 311 0.52 22.05 -9.76
N GLY A 312 -0.21 20.93 -9.75
CA GLY A 312 -0.18 19.92 -10.80
C GLY A 312 1.13 19.14 -10.82
N GLN A 313 1.83 19.03 -9.70
CA GLN A 313 3.07 18.27 -9.56
C GLN A 313 2.92 17.19 -8.51
N PHE A 314 3.48 16.02 -8.82
CA PHE A 314 3.64 14.93 -7.89
C PHE A 314 5.12 14.65 -7.67
N ASP A 315 5.42 14.21 -6.46
CA ASP A 315 6.70 13.71 -6.04
C ASP A 315 6.60 12.22 -5.73
N GLY A 316 7.69 11.53 -6.04
CA GLY A 316 7.92 10.16 -5.63
C GLY A 316 9.35 10.00 -5.12
N PRO A 317 9.59 9.04 -4.21
CA PRO A 317 10.93 8.75 -3.75
C PRO A 317 11.82 8.36 -4.94
N TYR A 318 13.05 8.84 -4.93
CA TYR A 318 14.06 8.43 -5.88
C TYR A 318 14.43 6.97 -5.62
N PHE A 319 14.36 6.14 -6.65
CA PHE A 319 14.68 4.72 -6.55
C PHE A 319 16.19 4.50 -6.70
N ASP A 320 16.88 4.32 -5.58
CA ASP A 320 18.30 4.00 -5.50
C ASP A 320 18.57 2.59 -4.91
N ASP A 321 19.73 2.38 -4.31
CA ASP A 321 20.04 1.10 -3.65
C ASP A 321 19.08 0.77 -2.49
N ASP A 322 18.36 1.74 -1.92
CA ASP A 322 17.39 1.51 -0.85
C ASP A 322 16.12 0.80 -1.35
N ILE A 323 15.59 1.15 -2.53
CA ILE A 323 14.49 0.38 -3.11
C ILE A 323 14.95 -1.02 -3.51
N LYS A 324 16.19 -1.17 -3.99
CA LYS A 324 16.74 -2.47 -4.34
C LYS A 324 16.91 -3.35 -3.10
N SER A 325 17.37 -2.78 -2.00
CA SER A 325 17.44 -3.41 -0.68
C SER A 325 16.04 -3.85 -0.21
N LEU A 326 15.03 -2.99 -0.33
CA LEU A 326 13.65 -3.32 0.03
C LEU A 326 13.08 -4.47 -0.82
N TYR A 327 13.32 -4.43 -2.14
CA TYR A 327 12.92 -5.49 -3.06
C TYR A 327 13.57 -6.84 -2.69
N ASP A 328 14.88 -6.88 -2.48
CA ASP A 328 15.58 -8.10 -2.10
C ASP A 328 15.13 -8.63 -0.74
N PHE A 329 14.85 -7.72 0.20
CA PHE A 329 14.32 -8.07 1.51
C PHE A 329 12.93 -8.71 1.40
N ALA A 330 12.02 -8.12 0.63
CA ALA A 330 10.70 -8.68 0.37
C ALA A 330 10.77 -10.02 -0.37
N GLU A 331 11.63 -10.14 -1.40
CA GLU A 331 11.89 -11.42 -2.08
C GLU A 331 12.42 -12.48 -1.12
N GLY A 332 13.32 -12.11 -0.20
CA GLY A 332 13.87 -13.01 0.81
C GLY A 332 12.81 -13.57 1.77
N LEU A 333 11.88 -12.72 2.20
CA LEU A 333 10.77 -13.08 3.10
C LEU A 333 9.65 -13.87 2.41
N SER A 334 9.47 -13.64 1.11
CA SER A 334 8.37 -14.20 0.34
C SER A 334 8.41 -15.74 0.36
N PRO A 335 7.28 -16.43 0.62
CA PRO A 335 7.23 -17.89 0.56
C PRO A 335 7.37 -18.36 -0.89
N ALA A 336 7.87 -19.59 -1.06
CA ALA A 336 7.99 -20.23 -2.36
C ALA A 336 6.65 -20.33 -3.12
#